data_AF-A0A968ZG96-F1
#
_entry.id   AF-A0A968ZG96-F1
#
_cell.length_a   1.000
_cell.length_b   1.000
_cell.length_c   1.000
_cell.angle_alpha   90.00
_cell.angle_beta   90.00
_cell.angle_gamma   90.00
#
_symmetry.space_group_name_H-M   'P 1'
#
loop_
_entity.id
_entity.type
_entity.pdbx_description
1 polymer ?
#
loop_
_entity_poly.entity_id
_entity_poly.type
_entity_poly.pdbx_seq_one_letter_code
_entity_poly.pdbx_strand_id
1 'polypeptide(L)' 'MSELLLELFSEEIPARMQARAAEDLQRLMTDKLHAAGLHFTLARTYVTPRRLTLVIEELPRRSPTCGRSARVRAS' A
#
# COMPACT_ATOMS: atom_id res chain seq x y z
N MET A 1 -9.29 -12.54 8.58
CA MET A 1 -9.19 -11.72 7.36
C MET A 1 -7.84 -12.04 6.69
N SER A 2 -7.27 -11.21 5.82
CA SER A 2 -5.93 -11.43 5.25
C SER A 2 -4.95 -10.32 5.62
N GLU A 3 -3.66 -10.64 5.59
CA GLU A 3 -2.56 -9.70 5.76
C GLU A 3 -1.97 -9.35 4.39
N LEU A 4 -1.59 -8.08 4.19
CA LEU A 4 -0.84 -7.62 3.04
C LEU A 4 0.56 -7.19 3.48
N LEU A 5 1.58 -7.88 2.97
CA LEU A 5 2.98 -7.49 3.07
C LEU A 5 3.43 -6.92 1.72
N LEU A 6 3.82 -5.64 1.72
CA LEU A 6 4.44 -4.99 0.58
C LEU A 6 5.88 -4.62 0.92
N GLU A 7 6.82 -5.03 0.09
CA GLU A 7 8.23 -4.71 0.25
C GLU A 7 8.79 -4.10 -1.04
N LEU A 8 9.39 -2.92 -0.91
CA LEU A 8 10.08 -2.20 -1.97
C LEU A 8 11.58 -2.21 -1.69
N PHE A 9 12.35 -2.62 -2.69
CA PHE A 9 13.81 -2.59 -2.64
C PHE A 9 14.36 -1.35 -3.35
N SER A 10 15.39 -0.75 -2.77
CA SER A 10 16.16 0.35 -3.37
C SER A 10 17.64 0.00 -3.35
N GLU A 11 18.39 0.57 -4.29
CA GLU A 11 19.86 0.54 -4.23
C GLU A 11 20.35 1.20 -2.93
N GLU A 12 19.84 2.41 -2.66
CA GLU A 12 20.03 3.15 -1.42
C GLU A 12 18.78 3.99 -1.11
N ILE A 13 18.45 4.13 0.18
CA ILE A 13 17.51 5.09 0.74
C ILE A 13 18.32 5.98 1.69
N PRO A 14 18.63 7.23 1.31
CA PRO A 14 19.43 8.14 2.13
C PRO A 14 18.82 8.30 3.53
N ALA A 15 19.66 8.35 4.57
CA ALA A 15 19.21 8.40 5.98
C ALA A 15 18.16 9.50 6.24
N ARG A 16 18.37 10.69 5.68
CA ARG A 16 17.46 11.84 5.79
C ARG A 16 16.07 11.61 5.17
N MET A 17 15.92 10.61 4.29
CA MET A 17 14.68 10.29 3.61
C MET A 17 13.95 9.10 4.23
N GLN A 18 14.62 8.27 5.03
CA GLN A 18 14.07 6.99 5.49
C GLN A 18 12.77 7.17 6.29
N ALA A 19 12.77 8.04 7.31
CA ALA A 19 11.59 8.29 8.13
C ALA A 19 10.41 8.83 7.30
N ARG A 20 10.68 9.83 6.44
CA ARG A 20 9.66 10.41 5.56
C ARG A 20 9.13 9.40 4.55
N ALA A 21 9.98 8.55 3.98
CA ALA A 21 9.58 7.53 3.02
C ALA A 21 8.63 6.50 3.65
N ALA A 22 8.88 6.11 4.91
CA ALA A 22 7.99 5.24 5.68
C ALA A 22 6.63 5.89 5.97
N GLU A 23 6.62 7.15 6.36
CA GLU A 23 5.39 7.91 6.59
C GLU A 23 4.60 8.13 5.30
N ASP A 24 5.26 8.55 4.22
CA ASP A 24 4.63 8.77 2.91
C ASP A 24 4.07 7.46 2.34
N LEU A 25 4.77 6.33 2.46
CA LEU A 25 4.25 5.04 2.03
C LEU A 25 3.00 4.65 2.82
N GLN A 26 3.04 4.80 4.16
CA GLN A 26 1.90 4.49 5.01
C GLN A 26 0.69 5.31 4.59
N ARG A 27 0.84 6.64 4.57
CA ARG A 27 -0.22 7.59 4.23
C ARG A 27 -0.80 7.33 2.83
N LEU A 28 0.05 7.24 1.82
CA LEU A 28 -0.41 7.04 0.44
C LEU A 28 -1.18 5.72 0.29
N MET A 29 -0.72 4.64 0.92
CA MET A 29 -1.43 3.36 0.84
C MET A 29 -2.73 3.35 1.62
N THR A 30 -2.75 3.90 2.84
CA THR A 30 -3.99 4.00 3.63
C THR A 30 -5.03 4.86 2.92
N ASP A 31 -4.63 6.00 2.36
CA ASP A 31 -5.52 6.90 1.61
C ASP A 31 -6.13 6.17 0.39
N LYS A 32 -5.32 5.41 -0.34
CA LYS A 32 -5.78 4.65 -1.51
C LYS A 32 -6.71 3.50 -1.13
N LEU A 33 -6.43 2.79 -0.04
CA LEU A 33 -7.31 1.73 0.45
C LEU A 33 -8.65 2.27 0.92
N HIS A 34 -8.66 3.38 1.67
CA HIS A 34 -9.88 4.05 2.07
C HIS A 34 -10.69 4.54 0.86
N ALA A 35 -10.04 5.16 -0.13
CA ALA A 35 -10.69 5.59 -1.37
C ALA A 35 -11.27 4.42 -2.18
N ALA A 36 -10.69 3.21 -2.05
CA ALA A 36 -11.20 1.98 -2.65
C ALA A 36 -12.32 1.31 -1.82
N GLY A 37 -12.74 1.90 -0.69
CA GLY A 37 -13.73 1.32 0.21
C GLY A 37 -13.22 0.09 0.97
N LEU A 38 -11.90 -0.06 1.10
CA LEU A 38 -11.27 -1.16 1.82
C LEU A 38 -10.93 -0.72 3.23
N HIS A 39 -11.62 -1.31 4.20
CA HIS A 39 -11.35 -1.10 5.62
C HIS A 39 -10.29 -2.08 6.11
N PHE A 40 -9.37 -1.60 6.93
CA PHE A 40 -8.31 -2.38 7.58
C PHE A 40 -8.14 -1.88 9.02
N THR A 41 -7.56 -2.70 9.89
CA THR A 41 -7.44 -2.37 11.32
C THR A 41 -6.11 -1.70 11.64
N LEU A 42 -5.04 -2.11 10.95
CA LEU A 42 -3.69 -1.67 11.26
C LEU A 42 -2.84 -1.55 10.01
N ALA A 43 -2.03 -0.49 9.94
CA ALA A 43 -0.99 -0.32 8.94
C ALA A 43 0.32 0.04 9.66
N ARG A 44 1.40 -0.68 9.39
CA ARG A 44 2.74 -0.45 9.95
C ARG A 44 3.77 -0.36 8.83
N THR A 45 4.69 0.59 8.92
CA THR A 45 5.81 0.70 8.00
C THR A 45 7.14 0.49 8.69
N TYR A 46 8.09 -0.07 7.94
CA TYR A 46 9.47 -0.28 8.38
C TYR A 46 10.40 0.19 7.27
N VAL A 47 11.52 0.79 7.66
CA VAL A 47 12.50 1.30 6.71
C VAL A 47 13.90 0.89 7.14
N THR A 48 14.70 0.55 6.14
CA THR A 48 16.14 0.33 6.25
C THR A 48 16.81 1.07 5.08
N PRO A 49 18.15 1.17 5.02
CA PRO A 49 18.82 1.83 3.90
C PRO A 49 18.55 1.25 2.52
N ARG A 50 17.93 0.07 2.38
CA ARG A 50 17.67 -0.58 1.08
C ARG A 50 16.27 -1.17 0.95
N ARG A 51 15.46 -1.12 2.01
CA ARG A 51 14.13 -1.74 2.03
C ARG A 51 13.15 -0.79 2.68
N LEU A 52 11.97 -0.70 2.07
CA LEU A 52 10.82 -0.02 2.60
C LEU A 52 9.65 -1.01 2.60
N THR A 53 9.11 -1.29 3.79
CA THR A 53 8.12 -2.34 4.00
C THR A 53 6.86 -1.74 4.59
N LEU A 54 5.70 -2.23 4.14
CA LEU A 54 4.38 -1.93 4.67
C LEU A 54 3.66 -3.23 4.99
N VAL A 55 3.11 -3.32 6.19
CA VAL A 55 2.27 -4.42 6.67
C VAL A 55 0.89 -3.87 6.96
N ILE A 56 -0.15 -4.47 6.37
CA ILE A 56 -1.54 -4.13 6.64
C ILE A 56 -2.29 -5.36 7.10
N GLU A 57 -2.89 -5.26 8.28
CA GLU A 57 -3.64 -6.35 8.91
C GLU A 57 -5.15 -6.14 8.73
N GLU A 58 -5.89 -7.26 8.78
CA GLU A 58 -7.35 -7.28 8.68
C GLU A 58 -7.92 -6.71 7.37
N LEU A 59 -7.20 -6.91 6.25
CA LEU A 59 -7.74 -6.59 4.91
C LEU A 59 -8.79 -7.62 4.48
N PRO A 60 -9.90 -7.21 3.84
CA PRO A 60 -10.87 -8.12 3.25
C PRO A 60 -10.22 -8.97 2.15
N ARG A 61 -10.52 -10.27 2.16
CA ARG A 61 -9.95 -11.26 1.20
C ARG A 61 -10.31 -11.02 -0.26
N ARG A 62 -11.36 -10.23 -0.50
CA ARG A 62 -11.81 -9.84 -1.82
C ARG A 62 -12.11 -8.35 -1.78
N SER A 63 -11.62 -7.63 -2.78
CA SER A 63 -12.10 -6.29 -3.04
C SER A 63 -13.60 -6.34 -3.38
N PRO A 64 -14.39 -5.33 -2.99
CA PRO A 64 -15.71 -5.16 -3.56
C PRO A 64 -15.51 -5.06 -5.08
N THR A 65 -16.22 -5.90 -5.82
CA THR A 65 -16.04 -6.11 -7.26
C THR A 65 -15.74 -4.79 -7.97
N CYS A 66 -14.52 -4.68 -8.52
CA CYS A 66 -14.19 -3.74 -9.58
C CYS A 66 -15.10 -4.09 -10.78
N GLY A 67 -16.34 -3.61 -10.76
CA GLY A 67 -17.19 -3.59 -11.93
C GLY A 67 -16.57 -2.62 -12.92
N ARG A 68 -16.28 -3.12 -14.12
CA ARG A 68 -15.77 -2.41 -15.30
C ARG A 68 -14.24 -2.27 -15.37
N SER A 69 -13.59 -3.32 -15.89
CA SER A 69 -12.65 -3.09 -16.98
C SER A 69 -13.43 -2.34 -18.07
N ALA A 70 -13.16 -1.05 -18.23
CA ALA A 70 -13.76 -0.26 -19.29
C ALA A 70 -13.25 -0.84 -20.60
N ARG A 71 -14.00 -1.80 -21.15
CA ARG A 71 -13.85 -2.23 -22.54
C ARG A 71 -14.15 -0.98 -23.36
N VAL A 72 -13.10 -0.30 -23.79
CA VAL A 72 -13.17 0.75 -24.81
C VAL A 72 -13.85 0.09 -26.01
N ARG A 73 -15.14 0.37 -26.18
CA ARG A 73 -15.81 0.12 -27.45
C ARG A 73 -15.23 1.17 -28.39
N ALA A 74 -14.25 0.76 -29.19
CA ALA A 74 -14.00 1.41 -30.46
C ALA A 74 -15.28 1.24 -31.28
N SER A 75 -16.01 2.33 -31.45
CA SER A 75 -16.93 2.53 -32.58
C SER A 75 -16.14 3.09 -33.73
#